data_AF-A0A2N9G6S4-F1
#
_entry.id   AF-A0A2N9G6S4-F1
#
_cell.length_a   1.000
_cell.length_b   1.000
_cell.length_c   1.000
_cell.angle_alpha   90.00
_cell.angle_beta   90.00
_cell.angle_gamma   90.00
#
_symmetry.space_group_name_H-M   'P 1'
#
loop_
_entity.id
_entity.type
_entity.pdbx_description
1 polymer ?
#
loop_
_entity_poly.entity_id
_entity_poly.type
_entity_poly.pdbx_seq_one_letter_code
_entity_poly.pdbx_strand_id
1 'polypeptide(L)'
;MGDATPSITTVTIQQDNMSLQITPEKLNGSNYSTWSQSVEMYITGRGKVHYLTGTKPKPVETDAAYPKWVEENAMVKSWLLNSMTSNVRTVFLRLPTAHDVWDAVSQTYFIGKDASQMHELWC
;
A
#
# COMPACT_ATOMS: atom_id res chain seq x y z
N MET A 1 13.06 -34.67 -39.63
CA MET A 1 11.77 -34.21 -39.07
C MET A 1 12.08 -33.55 -37.74
N GLY A 2 11.76 -32.25 -37.57
CA GLY A 2 11.99 -31.52 -36.33
C GLY A 2 10.73 -31.54 -35.47
N ASP A 3 10.80 -32.15 -34.30
CA ASP A 3 9.70 -32.13 -33.33
C ASP A 3 9.65 -30.76 -32.65
N ALA A 4 8.60 -30.00 -32.96
CA ALA A 4 8.26 -28.78 -32.25
C ALA A 4 7.71 -29.17 -30.87
N THR A 5 8.50 -28.90 -29.83
CA THR A 5 8.05 -28.99 -28.44
C THR A 5 7.07 -27.85 -28.15
N PRO A 6 5.87 -28.12 -27.62
CA PRO A 6 4.95 -27.07 -27.25
C PRO A 6 5.49 -26.32 -26.02
N SER A 7 5.77 -25.02 -26.18
CA SER A 7 6.08 -24.13 -25.06
C SER A 7 4.83 -23.99 -24.19
N ILE A 8 4.83 -24.61 -23.02
CA ILE A 8 3.79 -24.41 -22.01
C ILE A 8 3.98 -23.00 -21.45
N THR A 9 3.14 -22.07 -21.88
CA THR A 9 3.04 -20.75 -21.24
C THR A 9 2.40 -20.93 -19.88
N THR A 10 3.21 -20.95 -18.83
CA THR A 10 2.72 -20.94 -17.45
C THR A 10 2.00 -19.60 -17.22
N VAL A 11 0.66 -19.65 -17.20
CA VAL A 11 -0.15 -18.53 -16.72
C VAL A 11 -0.03 -18.50 -15.21
N THR A 12 0.89 -17.68 -14.69
CA THR A 12 0.96 -17.39 -13.26
C THR A 12 -0.31 -16.63 -12.89
N ILE A 13 -1.30 -17.33 -12.35
CA ILE A 13 -2.46 -16.69 -11.70
C ILE A 13 -1.90 -16.04 -10.43
N GLN A 14 -1.58 -14.75 -10.51
CA GLN A 14 -1.23 -13.96 -9.34
C GLN A 14 -2.51 -13.77 -8.52
N GLN A 15 -2.74 -14.68 -7.58
CA GLN A 15 -3.91 -14.66 -6.72
C GLN A 15 -3.77 -13.47 -5.76
N ASP A 16 -4.33 -12.33 -6.16
CA ASP A 16 -4.42 -11.11 -5.36
C ASP A 16 -5.50 -11.30 -4.29
N ASN A 17 -5.20 -12.13 -3.29
CA ASN A 17 -6.09 -12.35 -2.17
C ASN A 17 -6.11 -11.10 -1.26
N MET A 18 -7.25 -10.40 -1.22
CA MET A 18 -7.50 -9.23 -0.37
C MET A 18 -7.37 -9.50 1.14
N SER A 19 -7.35 -10.78 1.56
CA SER A 19 -7.24 -11.21 2.96
C SER A 19 -5.83 -11.62 3.40
N LEU A 20 -4.82 -11.56 2.52
CA LEU A 20 -3.44 -11.87 2.89
C LEU A 20 -2.93 -10.86 3.93
N GLN A 21 -2.32 -11.38 5.01
CA GLN A 21 -1.57 -10.54 5.93
C GLN A 21 -0.32 -10.02 5.23
N ILE A 22 -0.31 -8.73 4.89
CA ILE A 22 0.80 -8.08 4.20
C ILE A 22 1.91 -7.63 5.16
N THR A 23 1.59 -7.55 6.46
CA THR A 23 2.51 -7.22 7.54
C THR A 23 2.46 -8.28 8.64
N PRO A 24 3.57 -8.55 9.35
CA PRO A 24 3.57 -9.46 10.50
C PRO A 24 2.71 -8.93 11.65
N GLU A 25 2.70 -7.61 11.82
CA GLU A 25 1.93 -6.91 12.84
C GLU A 25 1.09 -5.80 12.20
N LYS A 26 -0.12 -5.59 12.74
CA LYS A 26 -0.95 -4.48 12.32
C LYS A 26 -0.43 -3.15 12.89
N LEU A 27 -0.58 -2.07 12.12
CA LEU A 27 -0.26 -0.74 12.61
C LEU A 27 -1.13 -0.40 13.83
N ASN A 28 -0.48 -0.14 14.96
CA ASN A 28 -1.10 0.23 16.24
C ASN A 28 -0.71 1.64 16.71
N GLY A 29 0.13 2.32 15.93
CA GLY A 29 0.63 3.68 16.18
C GLY A 29 2.01 3.76 16.82
N SER A 30 2.51 2.69 17.44
CA SER A 30 3.89 2.65 17.98
C SER A 30 4.88 1.99 17.02
N ASN A 31 4.40 1.07 16.17
CA ASN A 31 5.21 0.23 15.29
C ASN A 31 5.35 0.74 13.83
N TYR A 32 5.16 2.05 13.59
CA TYR A 32 5.18 2.63 12.24
C TYR A 32 6.40 2.24 11.40
N SER A 33 7.63 2.33 11.95
CA SER A 33 8.86 2.05 11.19
C SER A 33 8.95 0.61 10.65
N THR A 34 8.55 -0.37 11.46
CA THR A 34 8.53 -1.78 11.04
C THR A 34 7.37 -2.06 10.08
N TRP A 35 6.21 -1.45 10.35
CA TRP A 35 5.03 -1.57 9.51
C TRP A 35 5.25 -0.98 8.11
N SER A 36 5.82 0.23 8.00
CA SER A 36 6.02 0.91 6.73
C SER A 36 6.97 0.12 5.82
N GLN A 37 8.10 -0.37 6.36
CA GLN A 37 9.02 -1.23 5.62
C GLN A 37 8.37 -2.52 5.14
N SER A 38 7.54 -3.17 5.97
CA SER A 38 6.83 -4.40 5.60
C SER A 38 5.84 -4.17 4.46
N VAL A 39 5.05 -3.10 4.55
CA VAL A 39 4.08 -2.71 3.51
C VAL A 39 4.79 -2.37 2.20
N GLU A 40 5.85 -1.56 2.25
CA GLU A 40 6.60 -1.15 1.08
C GLU A 40 7.21 -2.36 0.36
N MET A 41 7.83 -3.29 1.11
CA MET A 41 8.36 -4.54 0.56
C MET A 41 7.27 -5.39 -0.09
N TYR A 42 6.12 -5.56 0.56
CA TYR A 42 5.01 -6.34 0.02
C TYR A 42 4.47 -5.76 -1.29
N ILE A 43 4.20 -4.45 -1.31
CA ILE A 43 3.62 -3.78 -2.47
C ILE A 43 4.63 -3.69 -3.63
N THR A 44 5.92 -3.48 -3.31
CA THR A 44 7.01 -3.52 -4.29
C THR A 44 7.15 -4.90 -4.91
N GLY A 45 7.06 -5.97 -4.11
CA GLY A 45 7.06 -7.35 -4.60
C GLY A 45 5.91 -7.67 -5.57
N ARG A 46 4.83 -6.86 -5.58
CA ARG A 46 3.72 -6.96 -6.53
C ARG A 46 3.75 -5.92 -7.65
N GLY A 47 4.81 -5.11 -7.72
CA GLY A 47 4.97 -4.08 -8.75
C GLY A 47 3.99 -2.92 -8.64
N LYS A 48 3.36 -2.70 -7.47
CA LYS A 48 2.32 -1.68 -7.26
C LYS A 48 2.79 -0.48 -6.43
N VAL A 49 4.10 -0.33 -6.21
CA VAL A 49 4.68 0.72 -5.34
C VAL A 49 4.36 2.14 -5.81
N HIS A 50 4.14 2.33 -7.11
CA HIS A 50 3.76 3.63 -7.69
C HIS A 50 2.38 4.15 -7.21
N TYR A 51 1.54 3.28 -6.65
CA TYR A 51 0.30 3.69 -5.98
C TYR A 51 0.53 4.21 -4.54
N LEU A 52 1.65 3.84 -3.91
CA LEU A 52 2.07 4.40 -2.62
C LEU A 52 2.78 5.72 -2.78
N THR A 53 3.65 5.85 -3.78
CA THR A 53 4.47 7.05 -4.00
C THR A 53 3.77 8.11 -4.85
N GLY A 54 2.60 7.78 -5.43
CA GLY A 54 1.83 8.72 -6.24
C GLY A 54 2.46 9.00 -7.60
N THR A 55 3.55 8.31 -7.95
CA THR A 55 4.25 8.49 -9.24
C THR A 55 3.40 8.06 -10.44
N LYS A 56 2.35 7.26 -10.21
CA LYS A 56 1.31 6.99 -11.19
C LYS A 56 0.09 7.87 -10.91
N PRO A 57 -0.01 9.07 -11.51
CA PRO A 57 -1.13 9.98 -11.27
C PRO A 57 -2.45 9.35 -11.70
N LYS A 58 -3.54 9.80 -11.07
CA LYS A 58 -4.91 9.43 -11.46
C LYS A 58 -5.14 9.84 -12.92
N PRO A 59 -5.44 8.89 -13.84
CA PRO A 59 -5.78 9.22 -15.22
C PRO A 59 -7.08 10.02 -15.30
N VAL A 60 -7.30 10.69 -16.42
CA VAL A 60 -8.60 11.31 -16.74
C VAL A 60 -9.64 10.20 -16.90
N GLU A 61 -10.88 10.43 -16.49
CA GLU A 61 -11.92 9.39 -16.48
C GLU A 61 -12.26 8.83 -17.87
N THR A 62 -11.95 9.58 -18.93
CA THR A 62 -12.13 9.17 -20.34
C THR A 62 -10.98 8.31 -20.86
N ASP A 63 -9.89 8.16 -20.11
CA ASP A 63 -8.74 7.35 -20.49
C ASP A 63 -9.06 5.85 -20.31
N ALA A 64 -8.69 5.02 -21.29
CA ALA A 64 -8.84 3.57 -21.21
C ALA A 64 -8.07 2.94 -20.02
N ALA A 65 -7.05 3.62 -19.50
CA ALA A 65 -6.30 3.20 -18.32
C ALA A 65 -7.03 3.49 -16.99
N TYR A 66 -8.08 4.33 -17.00
CA TYR A 66 -8.78 4.76 -15.79
C TYR A 66 -9.40 3.61 -14.99
N PRO A 67 -10.17 2.66 -15.59
CA PRO A 67 -10.78 1.58 -14.83
C PRO A 67 -9.73 0.70 -14.13
N LYS A 68 -8.66 0.37 -14.84
CA LYS A 68 -7.54 -0.41 -14.29
C LYS A 68 -6.85 0.33 -13.14
N TRP A 69 -6.64 1.64 -13.28
CA TRP A 69 -6.07 2.45 -12.20
C TRP A 69 -6.96 2.42 -10.95
N VAL A 70 -8.28 2.56 -11.11
CA VAL A 70 -9.24 2.51 -9.99
C VAL A 70 -9.18 1.17 -9.28
N GLU A 71 -9.19 0.06 -10.02
CA GLU A 71 -9.11 -1.30 -9.45
C GLU A 71 -7.81 -1.52 -8.67
N GLU A 72 -6.67 -1.17 -9.26
CA GLU A 72 -5.36 -1.36 -8.63
C GLU A 72 -5.17 -0.43 -7.42
N ASN A 73 -5.61 0.83 -7.50
CA ASN A 73 -5.60 1.75 -6.36
C ASN A 73 -6.50 1.26 -5.22
N ALA A 74 -7.70 0.78 -5.52
CA ALA A 74 -8.61 0.21 -4.52
C ALA A 74 -8.01 -1.02 -3.84
N MET A 75 -7.32 -1.87 -4.60
CA MET A 75 -6.62 -3.05 -4.07
C MET A 75 -5.51 -2.65 -3.10
N VAL A 76 -4.62 -1.73 -3.49
CA VAL A 76 -3.54 -1.26 -2.61
C VAL A 76 -4.11 -0.57 -1.36
N LYS A 77 -5.15 0.25 -1.51
CA LYS A 77 -5.84 0.86 -0.37
C LYS A 77 -6.43 -0.19 0.57
N SER A 78 -6.99 -1.28 0.04
CA SER A 78 -7.55 -2.38 0.85
C SER A 78 -6.46 -3.07 1.68
N TRP A 79 -5.29 -3.31 1.09
CA TRP A 79 -4.12 -3.86 1.78
C TRP A 79 -3.66 -2.96 2.92
N LEU A 80 -3.50 -1.65 2.66
CA LEU A 80 -3.14 -0.66 3.69
C LEU A 80 -4.14 -0.67 4.85
N LEU A 81 -5.44 -0.59 4.57
CA LEU A 81 -6.46 -0.55 5.61
C LEU A 81 -6.56 -1.87 6.38
N ASN A 82 -6.33 -3.01 5.71
CA ASN A 82 -6.36 -4.32 6.34
C ASN A 82 -5.14 -4.59 7.23
N SER A 83 -4.01 -3.94 6.96
CA SER A 83 -2.82 -3.98 7.80
C SER A 83 -2.85 -3.02 8.99
N MET A 84 -3.98 -2.34 9.23
CA MET A 84 -4.18 -1.46 10.38
C MET A 84 -5.10 -2.12 11.43
N THR A 85 -4.87 -1.77 12.70
CA THR A 85 -5.85 -2.02 13.78
C THR A 85 -7.15 -1.25 13.52
N SER A 86 -8.27 -1.71 14.08
CA SER A 86 -9.60 -1.15 13.78
C SER A 86 -9.68 0.35 14.07
N ASN A 87 -9.17 0.79 15.21
CA ASN A 87 -9.10 2.19 15.61
C ASN A 87 -8.28 3.03 14.62
N VAL A 88 -7.09 2.57 14.24
CA VAL A 88 -6.22 3.28 13.29
C VAL A 88 -6.89 3.36 11.91
N ARG A 89 -7.43 2.24 11.43
CA ARG A 89 -8.12 2.16 10.13
C ARG A 89 -9.23 3.21 10.00
N THR A 90 -10.04 3.41 11.04
CA THR A 90 -11.19 4.32 10.97
C THR A 90 -10.79 5.77 10.68
N VAL A 91 -9.59 6.17 11.07
CA VAL A 91 -9.03 7.50 10.81
C VAL A 91 -8.76 7.70 9.31
N PHE A 92 -8.23 6.68 8.64
CA PHE A 92 -7.77 6.78 7.24
C PHE A 92 -8.76 6.24 6.20
N LEU A 93 -9.82 5.53 6.62
CA LEU A 93 -10.77 4.84 5.74
C LEU A 93 -11.36 5.73 4.63
N ARG A 94 -11.64 7.00 4.97
CA ARG A 94 -12.31 7.97 4.09
C ARG A 94 -11.40 8.62 3.06
N LEU A 95 -10.09 8.42 3.15
CA LEU A 95 -9.14 9.02 2.22
C LEU A 95 -9.30 8.42 0.81
N PRO A 96 -9.27 9.21 -0.27
CA PRO A 96 -9.72 8.74 -1.58
C PRO A 96 -8.78 7.73 -2.23
N THR A 97 -7.47 7.88 -2.06
CA THR A 97 -6.47 7.03 -2.72
C THR A 97 -5.59 6.27 -1.74
N ALA A 98 -4.89 5.24 -2.23
CA ALA A 98 -3.87 4.53 -1.47
C ALA A 98 -2.72 5.47 -1.06
N HIS A 99 -2.33 6.37 -1.96
CA HIS A 99 -1.33 7.41 -1.71
C HIS A 99 -1.74 8.30 -0.54
N ASP A 100 -2.98 8.81 -0.53
CA ASP A 100 -3.46 9.67 0.56
C ASP A 100 -3.41 8.95 1.92
N VAL A 101 -3.77 7.67 1.95
CA VAL A 101 -3.67 6.84 3.16
C VAL A 101 -2.22 6.71 3.59
N TRP A 102 -1.32 6.38 2.67
CA TRP A 102 0.11 6.21 2.94
C TRP A 102 0.75 7.49 3.50
N ASP A 103 0.50 8.63 2.86
CA ASP A 103 1.03 9.93 3.27
C ASP A 103 0.48 10.37 4.63
N ALA A 104 -0.84 10.24 4.84
CA ALA A 104 -1.46 10.64 6.10
C ALA A 104 -0.96 9.79 7.28
N VAL A 105 -0.78 8.48 7.08
CA VAL A 105 -0.21 7.57 8.09
C VAL A 105 1.23 7.98 8.42
N SER A 106 2.03 8.25 7.38
CA SER A 106 3.41 8.71 7.53
C SER A 106 3.46 9.99 8.34
N GLN A 107 2.69 11.01 7.98
CA GLN A 107 2.64 12.28 8.72
C GLN A 107 2.17 12.10 10.17
N THR A 108 1.18 11.24 10.41
CA THR A 108 0.64 11.03 11.76
C THR A 108 1.64 10.36 12.70
N TYR A 109 2.32 9.31 12.26
CA TYR A 109 3.12 8.46 13.16
C TYR A 109 4.64 8.64 13.02
N PHE A 110 5.13 9.22 11.93
CA PHE A 110 6.52 9.63 11.80
C PHE A 110 6.75 10.98 12.49
N ILE A 111 6.00 12.02 12.10
CA ILE A 111 6.16 13.38 12.66
C ILE A 111 5.69 13.45 14.11
N GLY A 112 4.66 12.68 14.47
CA GLY A 112 4.20 12.58 15.86
C GLY A 112 5.29 12.13 16.84
N LYS A 113 6.27 11.34 16.39
CA LYS A 113 7.43 10.95 17.22
C LYS A 113 8.48 12.06 17.29
N ASP A 114 8.79 12.72 16.17
CA ASP A 114 9.77 13.81 16.15
C ASP A 114 9.31 15.04 16.93
N ALA A 115 8.03 15.43 16.81
CA ALA A 115 7.46 16.55 17.56
C ALA A 115 7.38 16.27 19.07
N SER A 116 7.10 15.02 19.46
CA SER A 116 7.09 14.61 20.87
C SER A 116 8.50 14.59 21.47
N GLN A 117 9.53 14.27 20.68
CA GLN A 117 10.93 14.33 21.12
C GLN A 117 11.49 15.76 21.17
N MET A 118 11.00 16.67 20.34
CA MET A 118 11.48 18.07 20.36
C MET A 118 11.02 18.89 21.56
N HIS A 119 9.95 18.50 22.27
CA HIS A 119 9.52 19.21 23.48
C HIS A 119 10.38 18.89 24.72
N GLU A 120 11.25 17.88 24.67
CA GLU A 120 12.13 17.52 25.80
C GLU A 120 13.47 18.29 25.82
N LEU A 121 13.77 19.06 24.76
CA LEU A 121 15.03 19.82 24.63
C LEU A 121 14.88 21.33 24.92
N TRP A 122 13.68 21.78 25.27
CA TRP A 122 13.37 23.18 25.57
C TRP A 122 12.86 23.41 27.02
N CYS A 123 13.07 22.44 27.91
CA CYS A 123 12.90 22.58 29.37
C CYS A 123 14.27 22.49 30.05
#